data_AF-L5LLC5-F1
#
_entry.id   AF-L5LLC5-F1
#
_cell.length_a   1.000
_cell.length_b   1.000
_cell.length_c   1.000
_cell.angle_alpha   90.00
_cell.angle_beta   90.00
_cell.angle_gamma   90.00
#
_symmetry.space_group_name_H-M   'P 1'
#
loop_
_entity.id
_entity.type
_entity.pdbx_description
1 polymer ?
#
loop_
_entity_poly.entity_id
_entity_poly.type
_entity_poly.pdbx_seq_one_letter_code
_entity_poly.pdbx_strand_id
1 'polypeptide(L)'
;IYNKREEDFPSLREYNDFLEEVEEIVFNLTNNVDLDNTKKKMEIYQKENKDVIQKNKLKLTREQEELEEALEVERQENEQKRLFIQKEEQLQQLLKRKNKQALLDELESSDLPVALLLAQHKDRSTQLEMQLEKPKPVKPVTFSTGIKMSQHISLAPIQKLEEALYEYQPLQVETCGPQVPEFEMLGRLG
;
A
#
# COMPACT_ATOMS: atom_id res chain seq x y z
N ILE A 1 11.50 -1.14 -29.08
CA ILE A 1 11.75 -1.90 -30.33
C ILE A 1 12.00 -3.36 -29.97
N TYR A 2 12.93 -3.64 -29.06
CA TYR A 2 13.12 -4.97 -28.49
C TYR A 2 12.25 -5.18 -27.26
N ASN A 3 11.02 -5.70 -27.43
CA ASN A 3 10.06 -5.93 -26.35
C ASN A 3 9.42 -7.33 -26.43
N LYS A 4 10.14 -8.31 -26.98
CA LYS A 4 9.74 -9.73 -26.90
C LYS A 4 10.06 -10.27 -25.51
N ARG A 5 9.14 -11.04 -24.95
CA ARG A 5 9.32 -11.75 -23.67
C ARG A 5 9.67 -13.21 -23.95
N GLU A 6 10.12 -13.94 -22.94
CA GLU A 6 10.43 -15.38 -23.02
C GLU A 6 9.27 -16.17 -23.66
N GLU A 7 8.03 -15.84 -23.31
CA GLU A 7 6.81 -16.44 -23.85
C GLU A 7 6.61 -16.29 -25.36
N ASP A 8 7.26 -15.31 -25.99
CA ASP A 8 7.17 -15.07 -27.43
C ASP A 8 8.13 -15.98 -28.24
N PHE A 9 8.94 -16.79 -27.56
CA PHE A 9 9.88 -17.71 -28.18
C PHE A 9 9.46 -19.18 -27.95
N PRO A 10 9.68 -20.06 -28.94
CA PRO A 10 9.35 -21.48 -28.80
C PRO A 10 10.35 -22.24 -27.90
N SER A 11 11.54 -21.66 -27.64
CA SER A 11 12.56 -22.26 -26.79
C SER A 11 13.33 -21.22 -25.97
N LEU A 12 13.80 -21.63 -24.79
CA LEU A 12 14.63 -20.79 -23.92
C LEU A 12 15.98 -20.44 -24.57
N ARG A 13 16.51 -21.32 -25.43
CA ARG A 13 17.76 -21.03 -26.16
C ARG A 13 17.58 -19.85 -27.10
N GLU A 14 16.50 -19.83 -27.89
CA GLU A 14 16.22 -18.70 -28.81
C GLU A 14 15.98 -17.39 -28.05
N TYR A 15 15.37 -17.46 -26.86
CA TYR A 15 15.23 -16.28 -26.01
C TYR A 15 16.59 -15.77 -25.50
N ASN A 16 17.48 -16.66 -25.07
CA ASN A 16 18.82 -16.29 -24.63
C ASN A 16 19.68 -15.73 -25.77
N ASP A 17 19.64 -16.36 -26.94
CA ASP A 17 20.34 -15.89 -28.14
C ASP A 17 19.84 -14.48 -28.52
N PHE A 18 18.53 -14.23 -28.41
CA PHE A 18 17.94 -12.90 -28.60
C PHE A 18 18.42 -11.88 -27.56
N LEU A 19 18.53 -12.26 -26.27
CA LEU A 19 19.06 -11.36 -25.24
C LEU A 19 20.53 -10.99 -25.51
N GLU A 20 21.34 -11.95 -25.95
CA GLU A 20 22.75 -11.73 -26.32
C GLU A 20 22.87 -10.80 -27.54
N GLU A 21 22.03 -10.97 -28.57
CA GLU A 21 21.97 -10.05 -29.72
C GLU A 21 21.56 -8.63 -29.30
N VAL A 22 20.61 -8.48 -28.37
CA VAL A 22 20.20 -7.16 -27.84
C VAL A 22 21.35 -6.52 -27.07
N GLU A 23 22.08 -7.28 -26.26
CA GLU A 23 23.25 -6.80 -25.52
C GLU A 23 24.36 -6.35 -26.46
N GLU A 24 24.65 -7.12 -27.52
CA GLU A 24 25.63 -6.75 -28.55
C GLU A 24 25.25 -5.42 -29.23
N ILE A 25 23.98 -5.25 -29.59
CA ILE A 25 23.47 -4.01 -30.19
C ILE A 25 23.61 -2.83 -29.23
N VAL A 26 23.27 -3.01 -27.95
CA VAL A 26 23.41 -1.96 -26.92
C VAL A 26 24.87 -1.61 -26.69
N PHE A 27 25.76 -2.61 -26.65
CA PHE A 27 27.19 -2.42 -26.51
C PHE A 27 27.79 -1.64 -27.68
N ASN A 28 27.46 -2.03 -28.92
CA ASN A 28 27.93 -1.35 -30.12
C ASN A 28 27.43 0.10 -30.19
N LEU A 29 26.16 0.33 -29.85
CA LEU A 29 25.57 1.68 -29.83
C LEU A 29 26.17 2.57 -28.74
N THR A 30 26.48 2.01 -27.57
CA THR A 30 27.08 2.74 -26.44
C THR A 30 28.53 3.12 -26.70
N ASN A 31 29.30 2.21 -27.31
CA ASN A 31 30.72 2.41 -27.59
C ASN A 31 31.00 3.04 -28.97
N ASN A 32 29.97 3.37 -29.74
CA ASN A 32 30.09 3.90 -31.10
C ASN A 32 30.89 2.98 -32.05
N VAL A 33 30.78 1.67 -31.84
CA VAL A 33 31.43 0.65 -32.67
C VAL A 33 30.40 0.12 -33.66
N ASP A 34 30.76 0.06 -34.95
CA ASP A 34 29.95 -0.54 -36.01
C ASP A 34 28.47 -0.08 -36.05
N LEU A 35 28.27 1.24 -35.99
CA LEU A 35 26.94 1.86 -35.94
C LEU A 35 26.08 1.58 -37.18
N ASP A 36 26.69 1.47 -38.36
CA ASP A 36 25.95 1.27 -39.61
C ASP A 36 25.33 -0.14 -39.68
N ASN A 37 26.10 -1.19 -39.35
CA ASN A 37 25.56 -2.55 -39.29
C ASN A 37 24.55 -2.68 -38.17
N THR A 38 24.82 -2.09 -37.00
CA THR A 38 23.91 -2.12 -35.85
C THR A 38 22.58 -1.45 -36.19
N LYS A 39 22.59 -0.27 -36.82
CA LYS A 39 21.37 0.40 -37.29
C LYS A 39 20.61 -0.43 -38.33
N LYS A 40 21.33 -1.07 -39.25
CA LYS A 40 20.71 -1.92 -40.27
C LYS A 40 20.02 -3.15 -39.65
N LYS A 41 20.67 -3.80 -38.68
CA LYS A 41 20.05 -4.88 -37.88
C LYS A 41 18.80 -4.39 -37.15
N MET A 42 18.86 -3.22 -36.51
CA MET A 42 17.71 -2.62 -35.83
C MET A 42 16.53 -2.34 -36.79
N GLU A 43 16.80 -1.84 -37.98
CA GLU A 43 15.77 -1.51 -38.97
C GLU A 43 15.09 -2.76 -39.54
N ILE A 44 15.86 -3.81 -39.84
CA ILE A 44 15.33 -5.11 -40.26
C ILE A 44 14.44 -5.68 -39.16
N TYR A 45 14.94 -5.71 -37.93
CA TYR A 45 14.20 -6.23 -36.79
C TYR A 45 12.88 -5.46 -36.57
N GLN A 46 12.92 -4.14 -36.65
CA GLN A 46 11.73 -3.29 -36.50
C GLN A 46 10.70 -3.56 -37.59
N LYS A 47 11.15 -3.79 -38.83
CA LYS A 47 10.27 -4.05 -39.97
C LYS A 47 9.61 -5.43 -39.87
N GLU A 48 10.38 -6.46 -39.52
CA GLU A 48 9.89 -7.84 -39.42
C GLU A 48 9.00 -8.08 -38.20
N ASN A 49 9.26 -7.37 -37.09
CA ASN A 49 8.57 -7.58 -35.82
C ASN A 49 7.55 -6.48 -35.48
N LYS A 50 7.20 -5.62 -36.43
CA LYS A 50 6.32 -4.45 -36.18
C LYS A 50 5.02 -4.82 -35.46
N ASP A 51 4.34 -5.87 -35.93
CA ASP A 51 3.06 -6.30 -35.37
C ASP A 51 3.21 -6.90 -33.97
N VAL A 52 4.29 -7.67 -33.74
CA VAL A 52 4.64 -8.24 -32.43
C VAL A 52 4.95 -7.13 -31.44
N ILE A 53 5.74 -6.13 -31.86
CA ILE A 53 6.10 -4.98 -31.04
C ILE A 53 4.85 -4.22 -30.60
N GLN A 54 3.92 -3.97 -31.52
CA GLN A 54 2.69 -3.25 -31.23
C GLN A 54 1.76 -4.04 -30.29
N LYS A 55 1.63 -5.36 -30.51
CA LYS A 55 0.87 -6.25 -29.62
C LYS A 55 1.45 -6.29 -28.20
N ASN A 56 2.76 -6.43 -28.07
CA ASN A 56 3.43 -6.47 -26.76
C ASN A 56 3.36 -5.12 -26.05
N LYS A 57 3.40 -4.01 -26.78
CA LYS A 57 3.20 -2.68 -26.22
C LYS A 57 1.78 -2.53 -25.65
N LEU A 58 0.75 -3.00 -26.37
CA LEU A 58 -0.63 -2.98 -25.88
C LEU A 58 -0.83 -3.88 -24.65
N LYS A 59 -0.22 -5.08 -24.64
CA LYS A 59 -0.25 -5.97 -23.47
C LYS A 59 0.36 -5.30 -22.24
N LEU A 60 1.54 -4.71 -22.36
CA LEU A 60 2.20 -4.02 -21.26
C LEU A 60 1.34 -2.89 -20.69
N THR A 61 0.71 -2.09 -21.55
CA THR A 61 -0.18 -1.01 -21.10
C THR A 61 -1.40 -1.55 -20.35
N ARG A 62 -2.00 -2.65 -20.83
CA ARG A 62 -3.14 -3.29 -20.14
C ARG A 62 -2.74 -3.88 -18.79
N GLU A 63 -1.61 -4.59 -18.74
CA GLU A 63 -1.09 -5.16 -17.48
C GLU A 63 -0.81 -4.05 -16.45
N GLN A 64 -0.28 -2.91 -16.89
CA GLN A 64 -0.07 -1.74 -16.03
C GLN A 64 -1.40 -1.14 -15.55
N GLU A 65 -2.37 -0.98 -16.45
CA GLU A 65 -3.70 -0.45 -16.11
C GLU A 65 -4.45 -1.36 -15.12
N GLU A 66 -4.42 -2.68 -15.33
CA GLU A 66 -5.01 -3.67 -14.41
C GLU A 66 -4.33 -3.65 -13.04
N LEU A 67 -2.99 -3.49 -13.00
CA LEU A 67 -2.25 -3.38 -11.75
C LEU A 67 -2.60 -2.08 -11.00
N GLU A 68 -2.69 -0.96 -11.71
CA GLU A 68 -3.10 0.34 -11.14
C GLU A 68 -4.53 0.28 -10.59
N GLU A 69 -5.46 -0.34 -11.30
CA GLU A 69 -6.83 -0.54 -10.84
C GLU A 69 -6.87 -1.40 -9.56
N ALA A 70 -6.13 -2.50 -9.52
CA ALA A 70 -6.07 -3.36 -8.34
C ALA A 70 -5.51 -2.63 -7.10
N LEU A 71 -4.45 -1.84 -7.29
CA LEU A 71 -3.86 -1.02 -6.21
C LEU A 71 -4.83 0.06 -5.72
N GLU A 72 -5.57 0.69 -6.63
CA GLU A 72 -6.57 1.70 -6.29
C GLU A 72 -7.72 1.11 -5.47
N VAL A 73 -8.22 -0.07 -5.86
CA VAL A 73 -9.24 -0.80 -5.10
C VAL A 73 -8.74 -1.15 -3.71
N GLU A 74 -7.53 -1.69 -3.58
CA GLU A 74 -6.94 -2.02 -2.29
C GLU A 74 -6.79 -0.78 -1.38
N ARG A 75 -6.35 0.34 -1.96
CA ARG A 75 -6.22 1.62 -1.25
C ARG A 75 -7.58 2.09 -0.74
N GLN A 76 -8.61 2.09 -1.58
CA GLN A 76 -9.96 2.50 -1.21
C GLN A 76 -10.55 1.61 -0.11
N GLU A 77 -10.39 0.29 -0.23
CA GLU A 77 -10.83 -0.63 0.82
C GLU A 77 -10.15 -0.36 2.16
N ASN A 78 -8.83 -0.16 2.15
CA ASN A 78 -8.08 0.10 3.37
C ASN A 78 -8.45 1.45 4.00
N GLU A 79 -8.70 2.47 3.19
CA GLU A 79 -9.19 3.75 3.67
C GLU A 79 -10.59 3.63 4.28
N GLN A 80 -11.51 2.92 3.63
CA GLN A 80 -12.84 2.66 4.16
C GLN A 80 -12.78 1.88 5.49
N LYS A 81 -11.94 0.84 5.58
CA LYS A 81 -11.71 0.08 6.82
C LYS A 81 -11.21 1.00 7.93
N ARG A 82 -10.22 1.87 7.65
CA ARG A 82 -9.68 2.83 8.62
C ARG A 82 -10.76 3.80 9.11
N LEU A 83 -11.53 4.39 8.21
CA LEU A 83 -12.62 5.31 8.55
C LEU A 83 -13.72 4.61 9.35
N PHE A 84 -14.03 3.36 9.03
CA PHE A 84 -15.01 2.57 9.76
C PHE A 84 -14.56 2.31 11.20
N ILE A 85 -13.32 1.85 11.39
CA ILE A 85 -12.74 1.63 12.72
C ILE A 85 -12.75 2.92 13.55
N GLN A 86 -12.35 4.05 12.95
CA GLN A 86 -12.32 5.34 13.66
C GLN A 86 -13.73 5.77 14.09
N LYS A 87 -14.74 5.64 13.22
CA LYS A 87 -16.14 5.95 13.55
C LYS A 87 -16.68 5.06 14.65
N GLU A 88 -16.37 3.76 14.59
CA GLU A 88 -16.78 2.79 15.60
C GLU A 88 -16.15 3.10 16.97
N GLU A 89 -14.86 3.43 17.00
CA GLU A 89 -14.16 3.83 18.22
C GLU A 89 -14.76 5.11 18.81
N GLN A 90 -15.04 6.13 17.98
CA GLN A 90 -15.71 7.36 18.43
C GLN A 90 -17.09 7.07 19.03
N LEU A 91 -17.87 6.19 18.40
CA LEU A 91 -19.18 5.80 18.90
C LEU A 91 -19.08 5.07 20.24
N GLN A 92 -18.11 4.16 20.39
CA GLN A 92 -17.83 3.48 21.66
C GLN A 92 -17.45 4.46 22.76
N GLN A 93 -16.58 5.43 22.47
CA GLN A 93 -16.19 6.47 23.44
C GLN A 93 -17.39 7.34 23.86
N LEU A 94 -18.22 7.79 22.90
CA LEU A 94 -19.42 8.56 23.18
C LEU A 94 -20.42 7.78 24.05
N LEU A 95 -20.62 6.51 23.75
CA LEU A 95 -21.50 5.64 24.53
C LEU A 95 -20.98 5.42 25.94
N LYS A 96 -19.66 5.17 26.11
CA LYS A 96 -19.03 5.07 27.44
C LYS A 96 -19.20 6.36 28.24
N ARG A 97 -19.00 7.53 27.61
CA ARG A 97 -19.22 8.84 28.25
C ARG A 97 -20.69 9.04 28.65
N LYS A 98 -21.63 8.72 27.76
CA LYS A 98 -23.07 8.84 28.03
C LYS A 98 -23.52 7.93 29.17
N ASN A 99 -23.01 6.70 29.21
CA ASN A 99 -23.30 5.73 30.27
C ASN A 99 -22.70 6.17 31.61
N LYS A 100 -21.49 6.75 31.61
CA LYS A 100 -20.90 7.36 32.82
C LYS A 100 -21.72 8.56 33.30
N GLN A 101 -22.16 9.43 32.39
CA GLN A 101 -22.98 10.59 32.75
C GLN A 101 -24.31 10.16 33.37
N ALA A 102 -24.99 9.18 32.79
CA ALA A 102 -26.24 8.66 33.32
C ALA A 102 -26.11 8.13 34.75
N LEU A 103 -24.99 7.46 35.08
CA LEU A 103 -24.72 7.02 36.45
C LEU A 103 -24.55 8.20 37.41
N LEU A 104 -23.85 9.25 36.99
CA LEU A 104 -23.66 10.46 37.81
C LEU A 104 -25.01 11.15 38.07
N ASP A 105 -25.84 11.29 37.03
CA ASP A 105 -27.16 11.92 37.14
C ASP A 105 -28.10 11.10 38.05
N GLU A 106 -28.08 9.77 37.96
CA GLU A 106 -28.85 8.88 38.85
C GLU A 106 -28.36 8.95 40.31
N LEU A 107 -27.05 9.08 40.54
CA LEU A 107 -26.49 9.27 41.88
C LEU A 107 -26.81 10.64 42.48
N GLU A 108 -26.97 11.67 41.65
CA GLU A 108 -27.33 13.02 42.09
C GLU A 108 -28.83 13.14 42.41
N SER A 109 -29.69 12.52 41.59
CA SER A 109 -31.14 12.74 41.63
C SER A 109 -31.95 11.66 42.33
N SER A 110 -31.37 10.50 42.63
CA SER A 110 -32.10 9.38 43.26
C SER A 110 -31.67 9.12 44.70
N ASP A 111 -32.66 8.83 45.55
CA ASP A 111 -32.46 8.44 46.96
C ASP A 111 -32.30 6.92 47.14
N LEU A 112 -32.00 6.19 46.06
CA LEU A 112 -31.83 4.74 46.11
C LEU A 112 -30.50 4.35 46.77
N PRO A 113 -30.41 3.17 47.43
CA PRO A 113 -29.15 2.67 47.94
C PRO A 113 -28.10 2.56 46.83
N VAL A 114 -26.94 3.18 47.03
CA VAL A 114 -25.83 3.24 46.07
C VAL A 114 -25.43 1.85 45.52
N ALA A 115 -25.50 0.81 46.36
CA ALA A 115 -25.17 -0.56 45.96
C ALA A 115 -26.11 -1.10 44.85
N LEU A 116 -27.38 -0.70 44.86
CA LEU A 116 -28.37 -1.13 43.87
C LEU A 116 -28.11 -0.45 42.52
N LEU A 117 -27.86 0.87 42.53
CA LEU A 117 -27.55 1.65 41.32
C LEU A 117 -26.28 1.14 40.63
N LEU A 118 -25.25 0.81 41.40
CA LEU A 118 -24.01 0.24 40.85
C LEU A 118 -24.21 -1.16 40.24
N ALA A 119 -25.09 -1.98 40.81
CA ALA A 119 -25.42 -3.29 40.25
C ALA A 119 -26.14 -3.14 38.90
N GLN A 120 -27.17 -2.30 38.84
CA GLN A 120 -27.91 -2.02 37.61
C GLN A 120 -27.02 -1.42 36.51
N HIS A 121 -26.09 -0.53 36.88
CA HIS A 121 -25.15 0.07 35.93
C HIS A 121 -24.18 -0.95 35.33
N LYS A 122 -23.69 -1.91 36.12
CA LYS A 122 -22.84 -3.00 35.65
C LYS A 122 -23.57 -3.87 34.63
N ASP A 123 -24.81 -4.25 34.90
CA ASP A 123 -25.64 -5.06 34.00
C ASP A 123 -25.95 -4.34 32.69
N ARG A 124 -26.21 -3.02 32.75
CA ARG A 124 -26.42 -2.20 31.56
C ARG A 124 -25.16 -2.06 30.72
N SER A 125 -24.00 -1.93 31.37
CA SER A 125 -22.70 -1.79 30.71
C SER A 125 -22.31 -3.07 29.98
N THR A 126 -22.50 -4.23 30.60
CA THR A 126 -22.21 -5.54 29.97
C THR A 126 -23.15 -5.83 28.80
N GLN A 127 -24.43 -5.48 28.90
CA GLN A 127 -25.38 -5.61 27.79
C GLN A 127 -25.03 -4.69 26.59
N LEU A 128 -24.52 -3.47 26.86
CA LEU A 128 -24.07 -2.58 25.80
C LEU A 128 -22.82 -3.13 25.10
N GLU A 129 -21.87 -3.66 25.85
CA GLU A 129 -20.64 -4.26 25.32
C GLU A 129 -20.94 -5.49 24.45
N MET A 130 -21.83 -6.39 24.90
CA MET A 130 -22.31 -7.53 24.10
C MET A 130 -23.03 -7.13 22.80
N GLN A 131 -23.69 -5.96 22.74
CA GLN A 131 -24.35 -5.49 21.52
C GLN A 131 -23.40 -4.83 20.51
N LEU A 132 -22.31 -4.23 21.00
CA LEU A 132 -21.25 -3.63 20.18
C LEU A 132 -20.32 -4.70 19.61
N GLU A 133 -20.09 -5.78 20.35
CA GLU A 133 -19.34 -6.96 19.93
C GLU A 133 -20.18 -7.87 19.03
N LYS A 134 -20.90 -7.31 18.04
CA LYS A 134 -21.41 -8.13 16.94
C LYS A 134 -20.21 -8.83 16.31
N PRO A 135 -20.28 -10.14 16.02
CA PRO A 135 -19.14 -10.89 15.50
C PRO A 135 -18.75 -10.26 14.16
N LYS A 136 -17.68 -9.45 14.17
CA LYS A 136 -16.97 -9.12 12.96
C LYS A 136 -16.57 -10.46 12.37
N PRO A 137 -16.83 -10.74 11.09
CA PRO A 137 -16.14 -11.83 10.43
C PRO A 137 -14.66 -11.46 10.50
N VAL A 138 -13.97 -12.00 11.51
CA VAL A 138 -12.52 -12.03 11.56
C VAL A 138 -12.17 -12.97 10.43
N LYS A 139 -12.16 -12.45 9.21
CA LYS A 139 -11.55 -13.14 8.10
C LYS A 139 -10.12 -13.38 8.60
N PRO A 140 -9.68 -14.65 8.74
CA PRO A 140 -8.31 -14.89 9.14
C PRO A 140 -7.42 -14.07 8.22
N VAL A 141 -6.40 -13.40 8.78
CA VAL A 141 -5.37 -12.74 7.99
C VAL A 141 -4.67 -13.84 7.20
N THR A 142 -5.21 -14.17 6.03
CA THR A 142 -4.61 -15.06 5.07
C THR A 142 -3.58 -14.24 4.34
N PHE A 143 -2.32 -14.48 4.65
CA PHE A 143 -1.25 -14.15 3.72
C PHE A 143 -1.57 -14.85 2.39
N SER A 144 -1.45 -14.12 1.27
CA SER A 144 -1.81 -14.56 -0.10
C SER A 144 -1.22 -15.95 -0.49
N THR A 145 -0.22 -16.42 0.25
CA THR A 145 0.51 -17.68 0.01
C THR A 145 -0.06 -18.93 0.70
N GLY A 146 -1.21 -18.87 1.37
CA GLY A 146 -1.94 -20.07 1.82
C GLY A 146 -1.31 -20.87 2.97
N ILE A 147 -0.41 -20.27 3.76
CA ILE A 147 0.24 -20.95 4.90
C ILE A 147 -0.66 -20.92 6.14
N LYS A 148 -0.95 -22.10 6.68
CA LYS A 148 -1.85 -22.31 7.83
C LYS A 148 -1.11 -21.95 9.13
N MET A 149 -1.68 -21.05 9.92
CA MET A 149 -1.15 -20.55 11.21
C MET A 149 -1.24 -21.61 12.32
N SER A 150 -0.45 -22.69 12.24
CA SER A 150 -0.27 -23.64 13.35
C SER A 150 1.19 -23.92 13.70
N GLN A 151 2.14 -23.20 13.10
CA GLN A 151 3.54 -23.26 13.49
C GLN A 151 3.82 -22.20 14.55
N HIS A 152 4.32 -22.65 15.70
CA HIS A 152 4.86 -21.81 16.76
C HIS A 152 6.10 -21.11 16.21
N ILE A 153 5.92 -19.89 15.69
CA ILE A 153 7.03 -19.05 15.24
C ILE A 153 7.76 -18.59 16.50
N SER A 154 9.04 -18.92 16.60
CA SER A 154 9.91 -18.45 17.68
C SER A 154 9.91 -16.91 17.71
N LEU A 155 9.50 -16.32 18.83
CA LEU A 155 9.46 -14.87 19.08
C LEU A 155 10.85 -14.26 19.38
N ALA A 156 11.93 -14.91 18.92
CA ALA A 156 13.25 -14.31 18.99
C ALA A 156 13.24 -13.02 18.14
N PRO A 157 13.71 -11.87 18.67
CA PRO A 157 13.84 -10.66 17.88
C PRO A 157 14.71 -10.95 16.65
N ILE A 158 14.08 -11.01 15.48
CA ILE A 158 14.79 -11.14 14.21
C ILE A 158 15.61 -9.87 14.05
N GLN A 159 16.94 -10.00 14.04
CA GLN A 159 17.81 -8.90 13.63
C GLN A 159 17.46 -8.57 12.18
N LYS A 160 16.77 -7.45 11.98
CA LYS A 160 16.51 -6.90 10.65
C LYS A 160 17.87 -6.49 10.09
N LEU A 161 18.42 -7.28 9.17
CA LEU A 161 19.49 -6.80 8.32
C LEU A 161 18.83 -5.88 7.28
N GLU A 162 18.73 -4.60 7.63
CA GLU A 162 18.21 -3.57 6.74
C GLU A 162 19.34 -3.16 5.81
N GLU A 163 19.66 -4.02 4.84
CA GLU A 163 20.52 -3.67 3.71
C GLU A 163 19.71 -2.77 2.76
N ALA A 164 19.67 -1.48 3.05
CA ALA A 164 19.17 -0.49 2.11
C ALA A 164 20.09 -0.49 0.88
N LEU A 165 19.66 -1.13 -0.22
CA LEU A 165 20.40 -1.13 -1.50
C LEU A 165 20.59 0.30 -2.08
N TYR A 166 19.82 1.27 -1.58
CA TYR A 166 19.94 2.67 -1.92
C TYR A 166 19.51 3.52 -0.72
N GLU A 167 20.27 4.58 -0.43
CA GLU A 167 19.90 5.61 0.54
C GLU A 167 19.43 6.84 -0.24
N TYR A 168 18.17 7.24 -0.04
CA TYR A 168 17.62 8.39 -0.74
C TYR A 168 18.29 9.68 -0.25
N GLN A 169 18.93 10.40 -1.17
CA GLN A 169 19.38 11.76 -0.92
C GLN A 169 18.36 12.76 -1.45
N PRO A 170 17.72 13.57 -0.58
CA PRO A 170 16.74 14.55 -1.02
C PRO A 170 17.39 15.58 -1.96
N LEU A 171 16.71 15.88 -3.07
CA LEU A 171 17.14 16.95 -3.97
C LEU A 171 17.15 18.28 -3.21
N GLN A 172 18.34 18.86 -3.03
CA GLN A 172 18.49 20.23 -2.58
C GLN A 172 18.22 21.16 -3.77
N VAL A 173 17.03 21.75 -3.79
CA VAL A 173 16.66 22.77 -4.77
C VAL A 173 16.92 24.13 -4.13
N GLU A 174 17.90 24.88 -4.65
CA GLU A 174 18.08 26.28 -4.27
C GLU A 174 16.93 27.11 -4.83
N THR A 175 15.97 27.45 -3.97
CA THR A 175 14.87 28.35 -4.34
C THR A 175 15.33 29.80 -4.19
N CYS A 176 15.57 30.52 -5.31
CA CYS A 176 15.89 31.95 -5.31
C CYS A 176 14.67 32.84 -5.03
N GLY A 177 13.86 32.49 -4.02
CA GLY A 177 12.68 33.22 -3.58
C GLY A 177 12.92 33.95 -2.25
N PRO A 178 12.12 34.98 -1.94
CA PRO A 178 12.17 35.61 -0.62
C PRO A 178 11.93 34.57 0.48
N GLN A 179 12.67 34.67 1.59
CA GLN A 179 12.54 33.75 2.72
C GLN A 179 11.12 33.73 3.26
N VAL A 180 10.62 32.53 3.57
CA VAL A 180 9.32 32.35 4.23
C VAL A 180 9.41 33.04 5.60
N PRO A 181 8.47 33.95 5.94
CA PRO A 181 8.48 34.63 7.23
C PRO A 181 8.42 33.63 8.39
N GLU A 182 9.22 33.86 9.43
CA GLU A 182 9.19 33.00 10.62
C GLU A 182 7.87 33.13 11.39
N PHE A 183 7.52 32.10 12.16
CA PHE A 183 6.25 32.03 12.91
C PHE A 183 6.05 33.25 13.85
N GLU A 184 7.14 33.82 14.37
CA GLU A 184 7.10 35.03 15.20
C GLU A 184 6.63 36.29 14.42
N MET A 185 6.85 36.32 13.10
CA MET A 185 6.42 37.41 12.23
C MET A 185 4.94 37.34 11.82
N LEU A 186 4.28 36.19 12.04
CA LEU A 186 2.87 35.98 11.71
C LEU A 186 1.90 36.56 12.75
N GLY A 187 2.42 37.15 13.84
CA GLY A 187 1.64 37.62 14.99
C GLY A 187 1.65 39.11 15.24
N ARG A 188 1.25 39.96 14.27
CA ARG A 188 0.80 41.35 14.52
C ARG A 188 -0.25 41.84 13.51
N LEU A 189 -1.27 41.04 13.27
CA LEU A 189 -2.52 41.49 12.67
C LEU A 189 -3.67 40.91 13.51
N GLY A 190 -3.80 41.45 14.72
CA GLY A 190 -4.99 41.41 15.55
C GLY A 190 -5.43 42.85 15.80
#